data_AF-A0AAU1UX21-F1
#
_entry.id   AF-A0AAU1UX21-F1
#
_cell.length_a   1.000
_cell.length_b   1.000
_cell.length_c   1.000
_cell.angle_alpha   90.00
_cell.angle_beta   90.00
_cell.angle_gamma   90.00
#
_symmetry.space_group_name_H-M   'P 1'
#
loop_
_entity.id
_entity.type
_entity.pdbx_description
1 polymer ?
#
loop_
_entity_poly.entity_id
_entity_poly.type
_entity_poly.pdbx_seq_one_letter_code
_entity_poly.pdbx_strand_id
1 'polypeptide(L)'
;MSADVRRMASVLLAVLLLAVSATTARAATDTDAPGPGKRIAAALRTSPVYVDEAYTTAVPQARQRQLAEQIRKTGLPIKVVLTPLTKGDAFNGDSDDLAAVVHDRLGMRDLILITTDSDFADSLNGYEWPSDTHQTSDAVSAVGFLDEMRDAGLADLTAKAVELVAQGDGTKVYEEATKDLGGDSPASPSPKPSSGEASSGGGPWSSRPTLLAVSTLALLAAGGALFLVRNRRTRRYGRTAGPSPFAHPQAVFAAARAADEAALRRRAEAEVLALGEAAEAADVSDTPGLQHALDAYAAAGTVLDAARGLPDLAGVLALVAEGRDALADSRSALPLCFFTPLHGRAVRRTTWRPLGRRDRAQVAVCPECAAALRARRAPEVLTDVAEGGRSVPYFEVAGERSVWAATGYGSLLRGGDSLARRVARGDFTRSVGGESGQSG
;
A
#
# COMPACT_ATOMS: atom_id res chain seq x y z
N MET A 1 71.92 37.86 -33.81
CA MET A 1 70.97 37.93 -32.67
C MET A 1 69.71 38.62 -33.14
N SER A 2 68.77 37.85 -33.68
CA SER A 2 67.56 38.40 -34.30
C SER A 2 66.49 37.32 -34.39
N ALA A 3 65.26 37.73 -34.08
CA ALA A 3 63.97 37.07 -34.31
C ALA A 3 63.60 35.76 -33.59
N ASP A 4 64.51 34.78 -33.40
CA ASP A 4 64.04 33.44 -32.98
C ASP A 4 63.82 33.23 -31.47
N VAL A 5 64.52 33.98 -30.61
CA VAL A 5 64.38 33.82 -29.14
C VAL A 5 63.12 34.50 -28.59
N ARG A 6 62.52 35.46 -29.31
CA ARG A 6 61.28 36.13 -28.88
C ARG A 6 60.00 35.36 -29.22
N ARG A 7 60.03 34.35 -30.10
CA ARG A 7 58.85 33.53 -30.42
C ARG A 7 58.66 32.32 -29.51
N MET A 8 59.71 31.85 -28.81
CA MET A 8 59.58 30.73 -27.87
C MET A 8 59.06 31.13 -26.48
N ALA A 9 59.12 32.41 -26.09
CA ALA A 9 58.62 32.87 -24.79
C ALA A 9 57.11 33.18 -24.78
N SER A 10 56.44 33.21 -25.94
CA SER A 10 55.01 33.54 -26.06
C SER A 10 54.09 32.31 -26.15
N VAL A 11 54.64 31.10 -26.29
CA VAL A 11 53.85 29.86 -26.38
C VAL A 11 53.73 29.14 -25.03
N LEU A 12 54.61 29.44 -24.06
CA LEU A 12 54.59 28.81 -22.74
C LEU A 12 53.77 29.56 -21.66
N LEU A 13 53.27 30.77 -21.95
CA LEU A 13 52.37 31.51 -21.03
C LEU A 13 50.88 31.37 -21.40
N ALA A 14 50.55 30.74 -22.53
CA ALA A 14 49.16 30.46 -22.93
C ALA A 14 48.66 29.06 -22.52
N VAL A 15 49.53 28.20 -21.97
CA VAL A 15 49.18 26.83 -21.56
C VAL A 15 49.02 26.70 -20.03
N LEU A 16 49.39 27.72 -19.24
CA LEU A 16 49.30 27.67 -17.77
C LEU A 16 48.15 28.53 -17.17
N LEU A 17 47.26 29.09 -18.00
CA LEU A 17 46.09 29.88 -17.57
C LEU A 17 44.75 29.24 -17.95
N LEU A 18 44.74 27.96 -18.30
CA LEU A 18 43.53 27.18 -18.62
C LEU A 18 43.23 26.06 -17.62
N ALA A 19 43.82 26.11 -16.41
CA ALA A 19 43.70 25.06 -15.40
C ALA A 19 42.93 25.44 -14.13
N VAL A 20 42.24 26.60 -14.08
CA VAL A 20 41.39 26.96 -12.93
C VAL A 20 40.15 27.72 -13.44
N SER A 21 39.11 26.99 -13.81
CA SER A 21 37.68 27.40 -13.82
C SER A 21 36.85 26.37 -14.58
N ALA A 22 36.68 25.18 -14.00
CA ALA A 22 35.64 24.25 -14.40
C ALA A 22 35.27 23.36 -13.20
N THR A 23 34.82 23.98 -12.11
CA THR A 23 33.88 23.32 -11.20
C THR A 23 32.56 23.23 -11.95
N THR A 24 32.47 22.28 -12.87
CA THR A 24 31.22 21.86 -13.46
C THR A 24 30.35 21.36 -12.32
N ALA A 25 29.29 22.13 -12.04
CA ALA A 25 28.14 21.64 -11.31
C ALA A 25 27.79 20.27 -11.88
N ARG A 26 27.95 19.24 -11.05
CA ARG A 26 27.49 17.89 -11.34
C ARG A 26 25.97 17.94 -11.25
N ALA A 27 25.33 18.48 -12.28
CA ALA A 27 23.94 18.22 -12.56
C ALA A 27 23.81 16.70 -12.64
N ALA A 28 23.06 16.13 -11.70
CA ALA A 28 22.70 14.73 -11.69
C ALA A 28 21.95 14.42 -13.00
N THR A 29 22.67 13.89 -13.97
CA THR A 29 22.07 13.19 -15.11
C THR A 29 21.65 11.82 -14.60
N ASP A 30 20.54 11.77 -13.88
CA ASP A 30 19.84 10.53 -13.59
C ASP A 30 18.91 10.25 -14.79
N THR A 31 19.52 9.80 -15.87
CA THR A 31 18.79 9.30 -17.05
C THR A 31 19.30 7.90 -17.38
N ASP A 32 18.36 6.97 -17.28
CA ASP A 32 18.30 5.68 -17.99
C ASP A 32 18.89 4.42 -17.32
N ALA A 33 18.88 4.35 -15.99
CA ALA A 33 18.85 3.03 -15.33
C ALA A 33 17.45 2.40 -15.55
N PRO A 34 17.35 1.16 -16.08
CA PRO A 34 16.07 0.47 -16.18
C PRO A 34 15.38 0.46 -14.82
N GLY A 35 14.10 0.87 -14.78
CA GLY A 35 13.30 0.79 -13.55
C GLY A 35 13.30 -0.63 -12.96
N PRO A 36 13.12 -0.81 -11.64
CA PRO A 36 13.32 -2.09 -10.96
C PRO A 36 12.64 -3.30 -11.63
N GLY A 37 11.38 -3.16 -12.04
CA GLY A 37 10.68 -4.22 -12.77
C GLY A 37 11.29 -4.59 -14.12
N LYS A 38 11.93 -3.65 -14.84
CA LYS A 38 12.66 -3.94 -16.09
C LYS A 38 13.95 -4.72 -15.81
N ARG A 39 14.66 -4.42 -14.71
CA ARG A 39 15.84 -5.18 -14.28
C ARG A 39 15.49 -6.61 -13.88
N ILE A 40 14.48 -6.78 -13.03
CA ILE A 40 14.00 -8.10 -12.58
C ILE A 40 13.59 -8.94 -13.78
N ALA A 41 12.75 -8.41 -14.68
CA ALA A 41 12.35 -9.14 -15.87
C ALA A 41 13.53 -9.46 -16.81
N ALA A 42 14.54 -8.60 -16.92
CA ALA A 42 15.75 -8.89 -17.70
C ALA A 42 16.55 -10.06 -17.09
N ALA A 43 16.71 -10.08 -15.76
CA ALA A 43 17.36 -11.16 -15.04
C ALA A 43 16.56 -12.47 -15.14
N LEU A 44 15.23 -12.41 -15.05
CA LEU A 44 14.37 -13.60 -15.14
C LEU A 44 14.35 -14.27 -16.53
N ARG A 45 14.74 -13.54 -17.58
CA ARG A 45 14.95 -14.10 -18.92
C ARG A 45 16.21 -14.96 -19.00
N THR A 46 17.22 -14.71 -18.14
CA THR A 46 18.48 -15.45 -18.14
C THR A 46 18.55 -16.53 -17.06
N SER A 47 17.89 -16.30 -15.92
CA SER A 47 17.82 -17.22 -14.78
C SER A 47 16.37 -17.34 -14.28
N PRO A 48 15.88 -18.52 -13.84
CA PRO A 48 14.56 -18.62 -13.23
C PRO A 48 14.48 -18.00 -11.83
N VAL A 49 15.62 -17.66 -11.22
CA VAL A 49 15.68 -17.09 -9.87
C VAL A 49 16.36 -15.72 -9.92
N TYR A 50 15.66 -14.71 -9.38
CA TYR A 50 16.18 -13.39 -9.04
C TYR A 50 16.17 -13.22 -7.53
N VAL A 51 17.30 -12.78 -6.97
CA VAL A 51 17.43 -12.44 -5.55
C VAL A 51 18.06 -11.05 -5.46
N ASP A 52 17.39 -10.15 -4.75
CA ASP A 52 17.89 -8.81 -4.49
C ASP A 52 19.12 -8.82 -3.56
N GLU A 53 19.96 -7.78 -3.65
CA GLU A 53 21.18 -7.66 -2.87
C GLU A 53 20.93 -7.81 -1.36
N ALA A 54 19.82 -7.26 -0.88
CA ALA A 54 19.39 -7.33 0.52
C ALA A 54 19.21 -8.77 1.05
N TYR A 55 18.94 -9.74 0.17
CA TYR A 55 18.74 -11.14 0.54
C TYR A 55 19.93 -12.05 0.23
N THR A 56 21.06 -11.51 -0.24
CA THR A 56 22.24 -12.33 -0.59
C THR A 56 22.81 -13.10 0.60
N THR A 57 22.67 -12.57 1.82
CA THR A 57 23.04 -13.27 3.06
C THR A 57 22.10 -14.43 3.37
N ALA A 58 20.79 -14.24 3.21
CA ALA A 58 19.77 -15.25 3.48
C ALA A 58 19.70 -16.32 2.37
N VAL A 59 20.00 -15.93 1.13
CA VAL A 59 20.00 -16.80 -0.05
C VAL A 59 21.32 -16.61 -0.83
N PRO A 60 22.42 -17.23 -0.36
CA PRO A 60 23.71 -17.14 -1.02
C PRO A 60 23.68 -17.66 -2.46
N GLN A 61 24.62 -17.19 -3.30
CA GLN A 61 24.65 -17.53 -4.72
C GLN A 61 24.67 -19.05 -4.99
N ALA A 62 25.27 -19.85 -4.11
CA ALA A 62 25.24 -21.31 -4.21
C ALA A 62 23.81 -21.88 -4.07
N ARG A 63 23.01 -21.37 -3.12
CA ARG A 63 21.60 -21.73 -2.96
C ARG A 63 20.75 -21.26 -4.15
N GLN A 64 21.02 -20.06 -4.69
CA GLN A 64 20.35 -19.57 -5.90
C GLN A 64 20.55 -20.51 -7.10
N ARG A 65 21.77 -21.01 -7.31
CA ARG A 65 22.06 -21.99 -8.38
C ARG A 65 21.35 -23.32 -8.14
N GLN A 66 21.25 -23.77 -6.89
CA GLN A 66 20.53 -24.99 -6.53
C GLN A 66 19.02 -24.85 -6.78
N LEU A 67 18.41 -23.73 -6.38
CA LEU A 67 17.02 -23.40 -6.68
C LEU A 67 16.76 -23.34 -8.19
N ALA A 68 17.64 -22.68 -8.94
CA ALA A 68 17.51 -22.62 -10.39
C ALA A 68 17.58 -24.01 -11.05
N GLU A 69 18.43 -24.90 -10.54
CA GLU A 69 18.50 -26.29 -11.01
C GLU A 69 17.28 -27.11 -10.63
N GLN A 70 16.78 -26.95 -9.40
CA GLN A 70 15.54 -27.58 -8.94
C GLN A 70 14.37 -27.17 -9.82
N ILE A 71 14.20 -25.87 -10.08
CA ILE A 71 13.17 -25.34 -10.97
C ILE A 71 13.29 -25.95 -12.37
N ARG A 72 14.49 -25.99 -12.95
CA ARG A 72 14.69 -26.59 -14.29
C ARG A 72 14.26 -28.06 -14.35
N LYS A 73 14.47 -28.83 -13.29
CA LYS A 73 14.07 -30.25 -13.22
C LYS A 73 12.56 -30.46 -13.20
N THR A 74 11.78 -29.47 -12.74
CA THR A 74 10.31 -29.57 -12.74
C THR A 74 9.72 -29.55 -14.16
N GLY A 75 10.41 -28.92 -15.12
CA GLY A 75 9.88 -28.67 -16.46
C GLY A 75 8.75 -27.62 -16.51
N LEU A 76 8.38 -27.03 -15.38
CA LEU A 76 7.33 -26.02 -15.26
C LEU A 76 7.88 -24.61 -15.48
N PRO A 77 7.06 -23.63 -15.92
CA PRO A 77 7.47 -22.24 -16.12
C PRO A 77 7.58 -21.45 -14.81
N ILE A 78 8.26 -22.02 -13.80
CA ILE A 78 8.42 -21.41 -12.48
C ILE A 78 9.51 -20.33 -12.53
N LYS A 79 9.19 -19.16 -11.98
CA LYS A 79 10.10 -18.04 -11.72
C LYS A 79 10.02 -17.66 -10.25
N VAL A 80 11.15 -17.23 -9.69
CA VAL A 80 11.28 -16.82 -8.29
C VAL A 80 11.84 -15.40 -8.24
N VAL A 81 11.20 -14.53 -7.47
CA VAL A 81 11.67 -13.16 -7.22
C VAL A 81 11.69 -12.89 -5.72
N LEU A 82 12.89 -12.84 -5.14
CA LEU A 82 13.06 -12.50 -3.73
C LEU A 82 13.58 -11.07 -3.63
N THR A 83 12.71 -10.13 -3.26
CA THR A 83 13.05 -8.70 -3.16
C THR A 83 12.31 -8.06 -1.98
N PRO A 84 12.95 -7.22 -1.16
CA PRO A 84 12.25 -6.55 -0.07
C PRO A 84 11.14 -5.67 -0.65
N LEU A 85 9.95 -5.80 -0.08
CA LEU A 85 8.79 -5.00 -0.44
C LEU A 85 8.57 -3.95 0.64
N THR A 86 8.64 -2.67 0.24
CA THR A 86 8.47 -1.52 1.12
C THR A 86 7.53 -0.49 0.50
N LYS A 87 6.62 0.08 1.28
CA LYS A 87 5.73 1.13 0.78
C LYS A 87 6.53 2.29 0.18
N GLY A 88 6.11 2.74 -0.99
CA GLY A 88 6.84 3.75 -1.78
C GLY A 88 8.00 3.22 -2.63
N ASP A 89 8.28 1.91 -2.64
CA ASP A 89 9.14 1.30 -3.66
C ASP A 89 8.43 1.18 -5.02
N ALA A 90 9.11 0.57 -6.01
CA ALA A 90 8.56 0.41 -7.36
C ALA A 90 7.33 -0.50 -7.45
N PHE A 91 6.98 -1.19 -6.38
CA PHE A 91 5.85 -2.12 -6.22
C PHE A 91 4.95 -1.71 -5.05
N ASN A 92 5.18 -0.53 -4.46
CA ASN A 92 4.49 0.00 -3.27
C ASN A 92 4.43 -0.95 -2.06
N GLY A 93 5.41 -1.85 -1.93
CA GLY A 93 5.41 -2.88 -0.89
C GLY A 93 4.39 -4.01 -1.11
N ASP A 94 3.79 -4.08 -2.29
CA ASP A 94 2.74 -5.03 -2.64
C ASP A 94 3.27 -6.13 -3.59
N SER A 95 3.08 -7.38 -3.19
CA SER A 95 3.55 -8.55 -3.94
C SER A 95 2.68 -8.82 -5.16
N ASP A 96 1.40 -8.42 -5.15
CA ASP A 96 0.51 -8.48 -6.31
C ASP A 96 1.00 -7.49 -7.39
N ASP A 97 1.41 -6.29 -6.98
CA ASP A 97 1.97 -5.28 -7.89
C ASP A 97 3.31 -5.73 -8.48
N LEU A 98 4.19 -6.33 -7.67
CA LEU A 98 5.42 -6.97 -8.17
C LEU A 98 5.10 -8.05 -9.20
N ALA A 99 4.17 -8.95 -8.87
CA ALA A 99 3.81 -10.08 -9.69
C ALA A 99 3.21 -9.63 -11.03
N ALA A 100 2.31 -8.63 -11.01
CA ALA A 100 1.72 -8.03 -12.20
C ALA A 100 2.76 -7.36 -13.10
N VAL A 101 3.71 -6.61 -12.52
CA VAL A 101 4.78 -5.93 -13.28
C VAL A 101 5.73 -6.96 -13.91
N VAL A 102 6.09 -8.02 -13.19
CA VAL A 102 6.97 -9.08 -13.69
C VAL A 102 6.29 -9.84 -14.83
N HIS A 103 5.03 -10.23 -14.65
CA HIS A 103 4.26 -10.95 -15.67
C HIS A 103 4.11 -10.13 -16.97
N ASP A 104 3.68 -8.86 -16.88
CA ASP A 104 3.55 -7.95 -18.03
C ASP A 104 4.87 -7.79 -18.79
N ARG A 105 5.98 -7.65 -18.06
CA ARG A 105 7.31 -7.46 -18.65
C ARG A 105 7.86 -8.73 -19.27
N LEU A 106 7.60 -9.90 -18.69
CA LEU A 106 8.05 -11.18 -19.24
C LEU A 106 7.27 -11.56 -20.50
N GLY A 107 5.98 -11.18 -20.58
CA GLY A 107 5.13 -11.47 -21.73
C GLY A 107 4.91 -12.98 -21.95
N MET A 108 5.07 -13.77 -20.89
CA MET A 108 4.85 -15.21 -20.91
C MET A 108 3.36 -15.49 -20.76
N ARG A 109 2.82 -16.40 -21.56
CA ARG A 109 1.41 -16.82 -21.46
C ARG A 109 1.17 -17.72 -20.27
N ASP A 110 2.11 -18.65 -20.06
CA ASP A 110 2.12 -19.58 -18.94
C ASP A 110 3.27 -19.18 -18.01
N LEU A 111 2.95 -18.82 -16.77
CA LEU A 111 3.92 -18.38 -15.77
C LEU A 111 3.47 -18.81 -14.40
N ILE A 112 4.38 -19.44 -13.65
CA ILE A 112 4.24 -19.64 -12.21
C ILE A 112 5.27 -18.73 -11.55
N LEU A 113 4.83 -17.86 -10.64
CA LEU A 113 5.70 -16.89 -9.99
C LEU A 113 5.60 -17.04 -8.47
N ILE A 114 6.75 -17.25 -7.83
CA ILE A 114 6.89 -17.22 -6.38
C ILE A 114 7.63 -15.94 -6.01
N THR A 115 7.06 -15.16 -5.10
CA THR A 115 7.67 -13.92 -4.61
C THR A 115 7.86 -13.96 -3.11
N THR A 116 8.66 -13.03 -2.58
CA THR A 116 8.49 -12.60 -1.17
C THR A 116 7.08 -12.04 -0.97
N ASP A 117 6.53 -12.25 0.21
CA ASP A 117 5.24 -11.68 0.58
C ASP A 117 5.36 -10.20 1.00
N SER A 118 4.22 -9.52 0.97
CA SER A 118 4.04 -8.14 1.45
C SER A 118 4.00 -8.03 2.97
N ASP A 119 3.45 -9.05 3.63
CA ASP A 119 3.13 -8.97 5.06
C ASP A 119 4.32 -9.42 5.93
N PHE A 120 5.09 -10.41 5.49
CA PHE A 120 6.26 -10.90 6.23
C PHE A 120 7.45 -11.19 5.30
N ALA A 121 8.61 -10.62 5.64
CA ALA A 121 9.85 -10.71 4.85
C ALA A 121 10.45 -12.13 4.76
N ASP A 122 9.99 -13.03 5.63
CA ASP A 122 10.32 -14.45 5.72
C ASP A 122 9.19 -15.35 5.19
N SER A 123 8.14 -14.77 4.60
CA SER A 123 7.07 -15.51 3.95
C SER A 123 7.07 -15.30 2.44
N LEU A 124 6.38 -16.20 1.75
CA LEU A 124 6.34 -16.27 0.30
C LEU A 124 4.90 -16.15 -0.18
N ASN A 125 4.73 -15.64 -1.40
CA ASN A 125 3.44 -15.60 -2.07
C ASN A 125 3.54 -16.25 -3.46
N GLY A 126 2.44 -16.83 -3.92
CA GLY A 126 2.37 -17.69 -5.09
C GLY A 126 1.32 -17.25 -6.10
N TYR A 127 1.76 -17.09 -7.35
CA TYR A 127 0.93 -16.64 -8.46
C TYR A 127 1.05 -17.58 -9.66
N GLU A 128 -0.04 -17.72 -10.42
CA GLU A 128 -0.02 -18.48 -11.65
C GLU A 128 -0.92 -17.89 -12.74
N TRP A 129 -0.45 -17.99 -13.97
CA TRP A 129 -1.16 -17.64 -15.19
C TRP A 129 -1.06 -18.79 -16.18
N PRO A 130 -2.19 -19.25 -16.77
CA PRO A 130 -3.57 -19.02 -16.32
C PRO A 130 -3.82 -19.44 -14.86
N SER A 131 -4.81 -18.83 -14.21
CA SER A 131 -5.13 -19.15 -12.81
C SER A 131 -5.62 -20.59 -12.64
N ASP A 132 -5.46 -21.12 -11.43
CA ASP A 132 -6.00 -22.41 -10.98
C ASP A 132 -5.49 -23.63 -11.78
N THR A 133 -4.25 -23.56 -12.25
CA THR A 133 -3.59 -24.61 -13.05
C THR A 133 -2.68 -25.50 -12.22
N HIS A 134 -1.94 -24.94 -11.27
CA HIS A 134 -0.96 -25.65 -10.44
C HIS A 134 -1.18 -25.45 -8.93
N GLN A 135 -2.26 -24.77 -8.53
CA GLN A 135 -2.57 -24.48 -7.13
C GLN A 135 -1.42 -23.73 -6.43
N THR A 136 -0.72 -22.88 -7.18
CA THR A 136 0.53 -22.25 -6.71
C THR A 136 0.32 -21.47 -5.42
N SER A 137 -0.78 -20.71 -5.31
CA SER A 137 -1.07 -19.93 -4.10
C SER A 137 -1.21 -20.81 -2.86
N ASP A 138 -1.96 -21.92 -2.96
CA ASP A 138 -2.13 -22.87 -1.86
C ASP A 138 -0.83 -23.61 -1.54
N ALA A 139 -0.09 -24.04 -2.57
CA ALA A 139 1.19 -24.73 -2.42
C ALA A 139 2.21 -23.86 -1.68
N VAL A 140 2.32 -22.58 -2.05
CA VAL A 140 3.23 -21.63 -1.40
C VAL A 140 2.75 -21.31 0.02
N SER A 141 1.45 -21.09 0.22
CA SER A 141 0.87 -20.83 1.54
C SER A 141 1.05 -22.00 2.50
N ALA A 142 0.94 -23.23 2.01
CA ALA A 142 1.08 -24.44 2.82
C ALA A 142 2.45 -24.51 3.50
N VAL A 143 3.52 -24.04 2.83
CA VAL A 143 4.88 -24.04 3.37
C VAL A 143 4.95 -23.35 4.74
N GLY A 144 4.23 -22.24 4.92
CA GLY A 144 4.19 -21.49 6.19
C GLY A 144 3.49 -22.23 7.34
N PHE A 145 2.72 -23.28 7.04
CA PHE A 145 2.00 -24.09 8.02
C PHE A 145 2.65 -25.45 8.28
N LEU A 146 3.73 -25.80 7.58
CA LEU A 146 4.43 -27.05 7.79
C LEU A 146 5.35 -26.96 9.02
N ASP A 147 5.18 -27.86 9.98
CA ASP A 147 6.03 -27.94 11.18
C ASP A 147 7.53 -28.04 10.85
N GLU A 148 7.88 -28.79 9.79
CA GLU A 148 9.26 -28.95 9.32
C GLU A 148 9.89 -27.66 8.78
N MET A 149 9.06 -26.68 8.40
CA MET A 149 9.49 -25.42 7.81
C MET A 149 9.50 -24.25 8.79
N ARG A 150 9.02 -24.45 10.03
CA ARG A 150 8.85 -23.38 11.03
C ARG A 150 10.13 -22.59 11.32
N ASP A 151 11.28 -23.27 11.32
CA ASP A 151 12.59 -22.67 11.61
C ASP A 151 13.47 -22.57 10.34
N ALA A 152 12.88 -22.76 9.16
CA ALA A 152 13.60 -22.80 7.90
C ALA A 152 13.91 -21.39 7.35
N GLY A 153 15.07 -21.25 6.71
CA GLY A 153 15.44 -20.00 6.05
C GLY A 153 14.72 -19.79 4.71
N LEU A 154 14.73 -18.56 4.20
CA LEU A 154 14.05 -18.17 2.96
C LEU A 154 14.41 -19.06 1.74
N ALA A 155 15.66 -19.51 1.65
CA ALA A 155 16.10 -20.41 0.58
C ALA A 155 15.41 -21.78 0.66
N ASP A 156 15.20 -22.31 1.87
CA ASP A 156 14.60 -23.62 2.12
C ASP A 156 13.08 -23.55 1.97
N LEU A 157 12.46 -22.47 2.45
CA LEU A 157 11.06 -22.15 2.18
C LEU A 157 10.77 -22.10 0.67
N THR A 158 11.63 -21.41 -0.07
CA THR A 158 11.51 -21.31 -1.54
C THR A 158 11.68 -22.68 -2.20
N ALA A 159 12.64 -23.49 -1.74
CA ALA A 159 12.85 -24.83 -2.28
C ALA A 159 11.63 -25.74 -2.04
N LYS A 160 11.03 -25.68 -0.84
CA LYS A 160 9.82 -26.43 -0.50
C LYS A 160 8.62 -25.96 -1.31
N ALA A 161 8.46 -24.65 -1.49
CA ALA A 161 7.42 -24.09 -2.34
C ALA A 161 7.49 -24.61 -3.78
N VAL A 162 8.69 -24.59 -4.39
CA VAL A 162 8.91 -25.14 -5.74
C VAL A 162 8.57 -26.64 -5.81
N GLU A 163 8.89 -27.40 -4.76
CA GLU A 163 8.54 -28.82 -4.67
C GLU A 163 7.02 -29.04 -4.66
N LEU A 164 6.28 -28.33 -3.79
CA LEU A 164 4.82 -28.48 -3.69
C LEU A 164 4.10 -28.03 -4.97
N VAL A 165 4.55 -26.93 -5.58
CA VAL A 165 4.05 -26.48 -6.89
C VAL A 165 4.26 -27.54 -7.96
N ALA A 166 5.41 -28.22 -7.96
CA ALA A 166 5.71 -29.27 -8.93
C ALA A 166 4.88 -30.54 -8.71
N GLN A 167 4.47 -30.83 -7.47
CA GLN A 167 3.59 -31.95 -7.12
C GLN A 167 2.14 -31.67 -7.53
N GLY A 168 1.72 -30.40 -7.52
CA GLY A 168 0.38 -29.98 -7.95
C GLY A 168 -0.73 -30.37 -6.97
N ASP A 169 -0.39 -30.64 -5.71
CA ASP A 169 -1.31 -31.00 -4.63
C ASP A 169 -1.39 -29.92 -3.53
N GLY A 170 -1.06 -28.67 -3.89
CA GLY A 170 -0.98 -27.53 -2.99
C GLY A 170 -2.21 -27.36 -2.08
N THR A 171 -3.43 -27.43 -2.63
CA THR A 171 -4.67 -27.29 -1.87
C THR A 171 -4.80 -28.38 -0.82
N LYS A 172 -4.49 -29.63 -1.17
CA LYS A 172 -4.57 -30.77 -0.24
C LYS A 172 -3.55 -30.61 0.89
N VAL A 173 -2.32 -30.21 0.57
CA VAL A 173 -1.27 -30.01 1.58
C VAL A 173 -1.63 -28.83 2.49
N TYR A 174 -2.17 -27.74 1.94
CA TYR A 174 -2.66 -26.59 2.70
C TYR A 174 -3.79 -26.98 3.67
N GLU A 175 -4.80 -27.70 3.19
CA GLU A 175 -5.92 -28.16 4.01
C GLU A 175 -5.44 -29.07 5.16
N GLU A 176 -4.53 -30.00 4.87
CA GLU A 176 -3.96 -30.89 5.89
C GLU A 176 -3.12 -30.14 6.91
N ALA A 177 -2.30 -29.17 6.47
CA ALA A 177 -1.44 -28.36 7.34
C ALA A 177 -2.24 -27.40 8.24
N THR A 178 -3.46 -27.02 7.82
CA THR A 178 -4.31 -26.07 8.55
C THR A 178 -5.46 -26.73 9.32
N LYS A 179 -5.65 -28.05 9.19
CA LYS A 179 -6.79 -28.79 9.76
C LYS A 179 -6.97 -28.58 11.28
N ASP A 180 -5.86 -28.49 12.02
CA ASP A 180 -5.88 -28.39 13.48
C ASP A 180 -6.04 -26.94 13.97
N LEU A 181 -5.90 -25.94 13.08
CA LEU A 181 -6.11 -24.53 13.39
C LEU A 181 -7.60 -24.16 13.54
N GLY A 182 -8.50 -24.99 13.00
CA GLY A 182 -9.96 -24.83 13.13
C GLY A 182 -10.57 -25.49 14.37
N GLY A 183 -9.74 -26.15 15.19
CA GLY A 183 -10.17 -27.21 16.09
C GLY A 183 -10.14 -26.92 17.59
N ASP A 184 -10.10 -25.66 18.06
CA ASP A 184 -10.24 -25.38 19.51
C ASP A 184 -10.89 -24.01 19.77
N SER A 185 -12.20 -23.94 19.56
CA SER A 185 -13.02 -22.96 20.26
C SER A 185 -13.46 -23.57 21.60
N PRO A 186 -13.07 -23.03 22.77
CA PRO A 186 -13.59 -23.52 24.05
C PRO A 186 -15.11 -23.35 24.06
N ALA A 187 -15.82 -24.48 24.13
CA ALA A 187 -17.26 -24.51 24.21
C ALA A 187 -17.74 -23.70 25.44
N SER A 188 -18.56 -22.68 25.21
CA SER A 188 -19.37 -22.08 26.28
C SER A 188 -20.31 -23.16 26.86
N PRO A 189 -20.43 -23.26 28.18
CA PRO A 189 -21.12 -24.36 28.83
C PRO A 189 -22.63 -24.25 28.58
N SER A 190 -23.20 -25.24 27.89
CA SER A 190 -24.65 -25.48 27.92
C SER A 190 -24.98 -26.37 29.12
N PRO A 191 -26.12 -26.12 29.81
CA PRO A 191 -26.39 -26.72 31.10
C PRO A 191 -26.77 -28.19 30.95
N LYS A 192 -26.18 -29.04 31.81
CA LYS A 192 -26.55 -30.46 31.96
C LYS A 192 -27.97 -30.56 32.52
N PRO A 193 -28.88 -31.36 31.94
CA PRO A 193 -30.02 -31.85 32.69
C PRO A 193 -29.54 -32.95 33.65
N SER A 194 -29.98 -32.83 34.91
CA SER A 194 -29.69 -33.74 36.01
C SER A 194 -30.26 -35.13 35.76
N SER A 195 -29.47 -36.14 36.14
CA SER A 195 -29.91 -37.52 36.34
C SER A 195 -30.92 -37.61 37.48
N GLY A 196 -32.05 -38.27 37.22
CA GLY A 196 -32.95 -38.82 38.23
C GLY A 196 -33.26 -40.27 37.86
N GLU A 197 -32.86 -41.18 38.74
CA GLU A 197 -33.15 -42.61 38.74
C GLU A 197 -34.66 -42.92 38.65
N ALA A 198 -35.03 -44.06 38.04
CA ALA A 198 -35.53 -45.23 38.79
C ALA A 198 -36.25 -46.25 37.89
N SER A 199 -35.78 -47.49 38.01
CA SER A 199 -36.52 -48.76 38.11
C SER A 199 -37.53 -49.23 37.03
N SER A 200 -37.16 -50.39 36.47
CA SER A 200 -37.94 -51.64 36.37
C SER A 200 -39.31 -51.69 35.67
N GLY A 201 -39.46 -52.69 34.80
CA GLY A 201 -40.75 -53.33 34.54
C GLY A 201 -40.86 -53.85 33.12
N GLY A 202 -40.78 -55.17 32.95
CA GLY A 202 -40.88 -55.84 31.66
C GLY A 202 -42.31 -56.07 31.15
N GLY A 203 -42.38 -56.58 29.92
CA GLY A 203 -43.51 -57.39 29.42
C GLY A 203 -44.48 -56.68 28.47
N PRO A 204 -45.13 -57.43 27.54
CA PRO A 204 -45.31 -56.99 26.15
C PRO A 204 -46.78 -56.77 25.73
N TRP A 205 -46.99 -56.47 24.43
CA TRP A 205 -48.20 -56.59 23.59
C TRP A 205 -48.98 -55.31 23.15
N SER A 206 -49.42 -55.38 21.88
CA SER A 206 -50.47 -54.63 21.15
C SER A 206 -50.23 -53.25 20.52
N SER A 207 -50.02 -53.30 19.21
CA SER A 207 -50.84 -52.67 18.16
C SER A 207 -51.56 -51.33 18.47
N ARG A 208 -51.10 -50.25 17.83
CA ARG A 208 -51.82 -49.58 16.72
C ARG A 208 -50.96 -48.45 16.11
N PRO A 209 -50.91 -48.33 14.77
CA PRO A 209 -50.15 -47.28 14.09
C PRO A 209 -51.06 -46.07 13.79
N THR A 210 -50.53 -44.85 13.90
CA THR A 210 -50.72 -43.68 13.01
C THR A 210 -50.39 -42.37 13.73
N LEU A 211 -49.87 -41.40 12.97
CA LEU A 211 -49.71 -39.97 13.28
C LEU A 211 -48.43 -39.50 13.99
N LEU A 212 -47.24 -39.92 13.54
CA LEU A 212 -45.97 -39.24 13.90
C LEU A 212 -44.99 -39.14 12.71
N ALA A 213 -45.49 -38.83 11.51
CA ALA A 213 -44.63 -38.59 10.34
C ALA A 213 -44.61 -37.12 9.86
N VAL A 214 -45.47 -36.24 10.41
CA VAL A 214 -45.54 -34.82 9.99
C VAL A 214 -44.90 -33.87 11.01
N SER A 215 -44.90 -34.24 12.30
CA SER A 215 -44.33 -33.43 13.38
C SER A 215 -42.79 -33.43 13.37
N THR A 216 -42.15 -34.53 12.98
CA THR A 216 -40.67 -34.62 12.91
C THR A 216 -40.08 -33.82 11.74
N LEU A 217 -40.75 -33.80 10.58
CA LEU A 217 -40.34 -32.99 9.42
C LEU A 217 -40.58 -31.49 9.63
N ALA A 218 -41.66 -31.10 10.31
CA ALA A 218 -41.92 -29.70 10.64
C ALA A 218 -40.94 -29.16 11.70
N LEU A 219 -40.56 -29.98 12.70
CA LEU A 219 -39.56 -29.60 13.70
C LEU A 219 -38.15 -29.51 13.12
N LEU A 220 -37.79 -30.37 12.16
CA LEU A 220 -36.51 -30.30 11.45
C LEU A 220 -36.43 -29.09 10.49
N ALA A 221 -37.52 -28.75 9.81
CA ALA A 221 -37.57 -27.56 8.94
C ALA A 221 -37.56 -26.25 9.75
N ALA A 222 -38.29 -26.19 10.87
CA ALA A 222 -38.27 -25.03 11.77
C ALA A 222 -36.91 -24.89 12.47
N GLY A 223 -36.30 -25.99 12.92
CA GLY A 223 -34.95 -26.00 13.50
C GLY A 223 -33.86 -25.58 12.51
N GLY A 224 -33.93 -26.07 11.26
CA GLY A 224 -32.99 -25.71 10.20
C GLY A 224 -33.10 -24.24 9.76
N ALA A 225 -34.33 -23.71 9.66
CA ALA A 225 -34.55 -22.30 9.32
C ALA A 225 -34.09 -21.36 10.46
N LEU A 226 -34.36 -21.72 11.72
CA LEU A 226 -33.92 -20.93 12.87
C LEU A 226 -32.41 -21.00 13.08
N PHE A 227 -31.78 -22.15 12.82
CA PHE A 227 -30.33 -22.32 12.83
C PHE A 227 -29.65 -21.53 11.70
N LEU A 228 -30.19 -21.53 10.48
CA LEU A 228 -29.67 -20.74 9.35
C LEU A 228 -29.85 -19.24 9.55
N VAL A 229 -30.98 -18.77 10.11
CA VAL A 229 -31.20 -17.35 10.42
C VAL A 229 -30.36 -16.89 11.60
N ARG A 230 -30.16 -17.75 12.61
CA ARG A 230 -29.29 -17.45 13.75
C ARG A 230 -27.81 -17.48 13.35
N ASN A 231 -27.36 -18.41 12.50
CA ASN A 231 -26.00 -18.43 11.95
C ASN A 231 -25.74 -17.27 10.97
N ARG A 232 -26.76 -16.81 10.22
CA ARG A 232 -26.66 -15.60 9.40
C ARG A 232 -26.67 -14.30 10.21
N ARG A 233 -27.32 -14.28 11.38
CA ARG A 233 -27.29 -13.12 12.32
C ARG A 233 -26.02 -13.10 13.18
N THR A 234 -25.50 -14.23 13.64
CA THR A 234 -24.21 -14.29 14.37
C THR A 234 -23.03 -13.96 13.46
N ARG A 235 -23.11 -14.28 12.16
CA ARG A 235 -22.14 -13.80 11.15
C ARG A 235 -22.21 -12.30 10.85
N ARG A 236 -23.27 -11.59 11.29
CA ARG A 236 -23.41 -10.13 11.08
C ARG A 236 -23.37 -9.30 12.36
N TYR A 237 -23.28 -9.90 13.55
CA TYR A 237 -23.24 -9.17 14.82
C TYR A 237 -22.23 -9.68 15.85
N GLY A 238 -21.28 -10.53 15.46
CA GLY A 238 -20.14 -10.95 16.29
C GLY A 238 -18.83 -10.27 15.89
N ARG A 239 -18.71 -8.95 16.06
CA ARG A 239 -17.43 -8.19 15.91
C ARG A 239 -17.02 -7.44 17.18
N THR A 240 -17.44 -7.92 18.33
CA THR A 240 -16.77 -7.62 19.61
C THR A 240 -15.97 -8.85 19.98
N ALA A 241 -14.70 -8.85 19.58
CA ALA A 241 -13.72 -9.84 19.98
C ALA A 241 -13.56 -9.82 21.50
N GLY A 242 -13.78 -10.96 22.16
CA GLY A 242 -13.15 -11.20 23.46
C GLY A 242 -11.62 -11.26 23.25
N PRO A 243 -10.81 -10.85 24.24
CA PRO A 243 -9.36 -10.79 24.06
C PRO A 243 -8.80 -12.20 23.87
N SER A 244 -8.28 -12.50 22.67
CA SER A 244 -7.49 -13.70 22.41
C SER A 244 -6.01 -13.45 22.80
N PRO A 245 -5.25 -14.47 23.22
CA PRO A 245 -3.85 -14.30 23.65
C PRO A 245 -2.86 -13.97 22.51
N PHE A 246 -3.31 -13.92 21.25
CA PHE A 246 -2.49 -13.60 20.07
C PHE A 246 -3.14 -12.52 19.18
N ALA A 247 -3.87 -11.58 19.78
CA ALA A 247 -4.52 -10.48 19.09
C ALA A 247 -3.54 -9.35 18.70
N HIS A 248 -2.62 -9.59 17.76
CA HIS A 248 -1.69 -8.55 17.27
C HIS A 248 -1.55 -8.33 15.74
N PRO A 249 -2.52 -8.61 14.84
CA PRO A 249 -2.47 -8.04 13.47
C PRO A 249 -2.78 -6.53 13.44
N GLN A 250 -3.83 -6.09 14.13
CA GLN A 250 -4.27 -4.69 14.06
C GLN A 250 -3.29 -3.72 14.72
N ALA A 251 -2.62 -4.15 15.79
CA ALA A 251 -1.61 -3.35 16.48
C ALA A 251 -0.37 -3.15 15.61
N VAL A 252 0.07 -4.17 14.87
CA VAL A 252 1.21 -4.09 13.95
C VAL A 252 0.88 -3.18 12.76
N PHE A 253 -0.28 -3.37 12.11
CA PHE A 253 -0.70 -2.47 11.03
C PHE A 253 -1.04 -1.05 11.52
N ALA A 254 -1.47 -0.88 12.77
CA ALA A 254 -1.63 0.43 13.39
C ALA A 254 -0.27 1.07 13.69
N ALA A 255 0.71 0.29 14.16
CA ALA A 255 2.08 0.75 14.40
C ALA A 255 2.79 1.09 13.08
N ALA A 256 2.60 0.30 12.02
CA ALA A 256 3.12 0.59 10.68
C ALA A 256 2.48 1.88 10.12
N ARG A 257 1.15 2.04 10.23
CA ARG A 257 0.47 3.29 9.85
C ARG A 257 0.94 4.48 10.68
N ALA A 258 1.16 4.28 11.98
CA ALA A 258 1.69 5.31 12.87
C ALA A 258 3.15 5.65 12.53
N ALA A 259 3.96 4.67 12.13
CA ALA A 259 5.33 4.87 11.68
C ALA A 259 5.38 5.62 10.34
N ASP A 260 4.52 5.24 9.39
CA ASP A 260 4.31 5.94 8.11
C ASP A 260 3.88 7.39 8.36
N GLU A 261 2.92 7.62 9.27
CA GLU A 261 2.47 8.96 9.66
C GLU A 261 3.59 9.77 10.34
N ALA A 262 4.34 9.17 11.26
CA ALA A 262 5.45 9.83 11.93
C ALA A 262 6.57 10.19 10.95
N ALA A 263 6.87 9.33 9.98
CA ALA A 263 7.82 9.61 8.91
C ALA A 263 7.33 10.76 8.03
N LEU A 264 6.04 10.75 7.66
CA LEU A 264 5.45 11.83 6.88
C LEU A 264 5.41 13.15 7.66
N ARG A 265 5.15 13.11 8.97
CA ARG A 265 5.18 14.29 9.84
C ARG A 265 6.58 14.91 9.90
N ARG A 266 7.62 14.10 10.12
CA ARG A 266 9.02 14.57 10.06
C ARG A 266 9.37 15.19 8.72
N ARG A 267 8.89 14.60 7.62
CA ARG A 267 9.05 15.19 6.29
C ARG A 267 8.33 16.54 6.19
N ALA A 268 7.08 16.62 6.61
CA ALA A 268 6.31 17.86 6.58
C ALA A 268 6.95 18.97 7.42
N GLU A 269 7.44 18.66 8.62
CA GLU A 269 8.24 19.56 9.46
C GLU A 269 9.47 20.10 8.72
N ALA A 270 10.27 19.21 8.12
CA ALA A 270 11.45 19.60 7.36
C ALA A 270 11.11 20.48 6.14
N GLU A 271 10.00 20.18 5.45
CA GLU A 271 9.55 20.93 4.28
C GLU A 271 9.02 22.32 4.65
N VAL A 272 8.34 22.45 5.81
CA VAL A 272 7.91 23.75 6.36
C VAL A 272 9.12 24.59 6.79
N LEU A 273 10.09 23.99 7.48
CA LEU A 273 11.34 24.66 7.86
C LEU A 273 12.08 25.17 6.61
N ALA A 274 12.24 24.33 5.60
CA ALA A 274 12.89 24.71 4.34
C ALA A 274 12.16 25.83 3.60
N LEU A 275 10.81 25.88 3.67
CA LEU A 275 10.06 27.02 3.13
C LEU A 275 10.31 28.31 3.93
N GLY A 276 10.37 28.22 5.26
CA GLY A 276 10.69 29.35 6.12
C GLY A 276 12.06 29.93 5.83
N GLU A 277 13.09 29.08 5.73
CA GLU A 277 14.45 29.47 5.35
C GLU A 277 14.51 30.12 3.96
N ALA A 278 13.78 29.55 2.98
CA ALA A 278 13.71 30.11 1.63
C ALA A 278 13.01 31.47 1.61
N ALA A 279 11.97 31.67 2.43
CA ALA A 279 11.29 32.95 2.55
C ALA A 279 12.14 34.00 3.29
N GLU A 280 12.91 33.60 4.31
CA GLU A 280 13.85 34.47 5.02
C GLU A 280 14.99 34.94 4.11
N ALA A 281 15.47 34.07 3.22
CA ALA A 281 16.51 34.39 2.25
C ALA A 281 16.04 35.29 1.09
N ALA A 282 14.73 35.46 0.91
CA ALA A 282 14.16 36.22 -0.20
C ALA A 282 14.16 37.74 0.08
N ASP A 283 14.61 38.54 -0.89
CA ASP A 283 14.50 40.00 -0.80
C ASP A 283 13.04 40.42 -1.07
N VAL A 284 12.49 41.21 -0.14
CA VAL A 284 11.12 41.77 -0.20
C VAL A 284 10.90 42.61 -1.45
N SER A 285 11.94 43.30 -1.92
CA SER A 285 11.87 44.20 -3.08
C SER A 285 11.77 43.44 -4.41
N ASP A 286 12.37 42.25 -4.48
CA ASP A 286 12.55 41.46 -5.71
C ASP A 286 11.66 40.21 -5.77
N THR A 287 10.90 39.94 -4.70
CA THR A 287 10.04 38.75 -4.61
C THR A 287 8.57 39.14 -4.44
N PRO A 288 7.84 39.46 -5.53
CA PRO A 288 6.43 39.88 -5.46
C PRO A 288 5.52 38.86 -4.77
N GLY A 289 5.87 37.56 -4.82
CA GLY A 289 5.12 36.49 -4.18
C GLY A 289 5.48 36.22 -2.71
N LEU A 290 6.40 36.98 -2.10
CA LEU A 290 6.89 36.72 -0.75
C LEU A 290 5.78 36.74 0.30
N GLN A 291 4.87 37.72 0.24
CA GLN A 291 3.74 37.77 1.17
C GLN A 291 2.88 36.51 1.07
N HIS A 292 2.62 36.03 -0.15
CA HIS A 292 1.82 34.82 -0.34
C HIS A 292 2.57 33.57 0.15
N ALA A 293 3.89 33.52 0.00
CA ALA A 293 4.72 32.47 0.55
C ALA A 293 4.69 32.44 2.09
N LEU A 294 4.75 33.61 2.74
CA LEU A 294 4.64 33.75 4.19
C LEU A 294 3.23 33.35 4.68
N ASP A 295 2.18 33.72 3.96
CA ASP A 295 0.81 33.29 4.26
C ASP A 295 0.69 31.75 4.19
N ALA A 296 1.29 31.13 3.17
CA ALA A 296 1.32 29.68 3.01
C ALA A 296 2.16 28.99 4.10
N TYR A 297 3.30 29.57 4.49
CA TYR A 297 4.13 29.11 5.61
C TYR A 297 3.35 29.14 6.94
N ALA A 298 2.69 30.26 7.25
CA ALA A 298 1.89 30.40 8.47
C ALA A 298 0.70 29.42 8.50
N ALA A 299 0.04 29.24 7.36
CA ALA A 299 -1.01 28.23 7.20
C ALA A 299 -0.48 26.80 7.36
N ALA A 300 0.70 26.50 6.80
CA ALA A 300 1.32 25.18 6.91
C ALA A 300 1.67 24.85 8.37
N GLY A 301 2.22 25.81 9.13
CA GLY A 301 2.46 25.67 10.57
C GLY A 301 1.16 25.42 11.34
N THR A 302 0.11 26.21 11.07
CA THR A 302 -1.21 26.03 11.70
C THR A 302 -1.79 24.63 11.47
N VAL A 303 -1.67 24.10 10.25
CA VAL A 303 -2.15 22.75 9.92
C VAL A 303 -1.28 21.69 10.56
N LEU A 304 0.04 21.85 10.53
CA LEU A 304 0.99 20.90 11.11
C LEU A 304 0.77 20.72 12.61
N ASP A 305 0.59 21.82 13.34
CA ASP A 305 0.37 21.82 14.79
C ASP A 305 -0.91 21.09 15.21
N ALA A 306 -1.93 21.09 14.35
CA ALA A 306 -3.24 20.49 14.60
C ALA A 306 -3.54 19.27 13.71
N ALA A 307 -2.52 18.69 13.06
CA ALA A 307 -2.69 17.57 12.13
C ALA A 307 -3.11 16.28 12.84
N ARG A 308 -4.23 15.67 12.41
CA ARG A 308 -4.81 14.45 12.99
C ARG A 308 -4.40 13.16 12.29
N GLY A 309 -3.76 13.25 11.12
CA GLY A 309 -3.33 12.08 10.36
C GLY A 309 -2.80 12.41 8.97
N LEU A 310 -2.65 11.38 8.13
CA LEU A 310 -2.12 11.47 6.76
C LEU A 310 -2.81 12.54 5.89
N PRO A 311 -4.14 12.73 5.91
CA PRO A 311 -4.80 13.76 5.11
C PRO A 311 -4.33 15.19 5.43
N ASP A 312 -4.13 15.49 6.71
CA ASP A 312 -3.70 16.80 7.17
C ASP A 312 -2.22 17.04 6.83
N LEU A 313 -1.37 16.02 7.01
CA LEU A 313 0.05 16.09 6.64
C LEU A 313 0.25 16.25 5.12
N ALA A 314 -0.58 15.59 4.31
CA ALA A 314 -0.62 15.85 2.86
C ALA A 314 -1.05 17.31 2.56
N GLY A 315 -1.92 17.88 3.40
CA GLY A 315 -2.33 19.28 3.36
C GLY A 315 -1.18 20.25 3.63
N VAL A 316 -0.34 19.94 4.62
CA VAL A 316 0.90 20.69 4.91
C VAL A 316 1.81 20.71 3.67
N LEU A 317 2.04 19.56 3.02
CA LEU A 317 2.86 19.49 1.80
C LEU A 317 2.25 20.29 0.64
N ALA A 318 0.92 20.31 0.51
CA ALA A 318 0.24 21.12 -0.49
C ALA A 318 0.39 22.63 -0.24
N LEU A 319 0.32 23.07 1.02
CA LEU A 319 0.58 24.45 1.44
C LEU A 319 2.05 24.84 1.19
N VAL A 320 2.98 23.95 1.49
CA VAL A 320 4.40 24.19 1.20
C VAL A 320 4.64 24.32 -0.30
N ALA A 321 4.00 23.49 -1.13
CA ALA A 321 4.08 23.62 -2.58
C ALA A 321 3.52 24.96 -3.08
N GLU A 322 2.37 25.41 -2.54
CA GLU A 322 1.79 26.73 -2.83
C GLU A 322 2.77 27.86 -2.48
N GLY A 323 3.41 27.80 -1.31
CA GLY A 323 4.38 28.81 -0.89
C GLY A 323 5.64 28.85 -1.75
N ARG A 324 6.16 27.68 -2.18
CA ARG A 324 7.31 27.61 -3.10
C ARG A 324 6.97 28.16 -4.47
N ASP A 325 5.78 27.87 -4.98
CA ASP A 325 5.31 28.40 -6.25
C ASP A 325 5.18 29.93 -6.19
N ALA A 326 4.79 30.48 -5.04
CA ALA A 326 4.75 31.91 -4.79
C ALA A 326 6.14 32.55 -4.79
N LEU A 327 7.13 31.96 -4.10
CA LEU A 327 8.52 32.45 -4.11
C LEU A 327 9.12 32.44 -5.53
N ALA A 328 8.75 31.44 -6.34
CA ALA A 328 9.25 31.30 -7.70
C ALA A 328 8.42 32.08 -8.76
N ASP A 329 7.45 32.91 -8.36
CA ASP A 329 6.44 33.57 -9.24
C ASP A 329 5.86 32.62 -10.31
N SER A 330 5.66 31.36 -9.95
CA SER A 330 5.27 30.29 -10.85
C SER A 330 3.76 30.24 -11.02
N ARG A 331 3.17 31.26 -11.66
CA ARG A 331 1.71 31.43 -11.81
C ARG A 331 1.00 30.31 -12.57
N SER A 332 1.74 29.54 -13.38
CA SER A 332 1.22 28.38 -14.12
C SER A 332 1.47 27.05 -13.41
N ALA A 333 2.07 27.06 -12.22
CA ALA A 333 2.32 25.86 -11.47
C ALA A 333 1.01 25.14 -11.16
N LEU A 334 1.01 23.83 -11.35
CA LEU A 334 -0.10 22.98 -10.96
C LEU A 334 0.09 22.53 -9.51
N PRO A 335 -1.01 22.36 -8.76
CA PRO A 335 -0.96 21.85 -7.40
C PRO A 335 -0.49 20.39 -7.38
N LEU A 336 -0.42 19.81 -6.19
CA LEU A 336 -0.17 18.38 -6.03
C LEU A 336 -1.30 17.52 -6.64
N CYS A 337 -1.03 16.23 -6.83
CA CYS A 337 -1.98 15.30 -7.42
C CYS A 337 -3.30 15.26 -6.61
N PHE A 338 -4.42 15.43 -7.31
CA PHE A 338 -5.75 15.42 -6.72
C PHE A 338 -6.09 14.10 -6.02
N PHE A 339 -5.70 12.94 -6.56
CA PHE A 339 -6.09 11.66 -5.97
C PHE A 339 -5.29 11.36 -4.70
N THR A 340 -3.98 11.60 -4.75
CA THR A 340 -3.07 11.44 -3.62
C THR A 340 -1.96 12.50 -3.71
N PRO A 341 -2.00 13.57 -2.90
CA PRO A 341 -0.96 14.61 -2.95
C PRO A 341 0.46 14.10 -2.70
N LEU A 342 0.58 12.95 -2.02
CA LEU A 342 1.85 12.27 -1.76
C LEU A 342 2.53 11.73 -3.04
N HIS A 343 1.80 11.60 -4.16
CA HIS A 343 2.40 11.32 -5.48
C HIS A 343 3.18 12.51 -6.04
N GLY A 344 3.06 13.69 -5.43
CA GLY A 344 3.78 14.89 -5.84
C GLY A 344 3.01 15.73 -6.87
N ARG A 345 3.77 16.53 -7.63
CA ARG A 345 3.23 17.61 -8.47
C ARG A 345 2.41 17.07 -9.64
N ALA A 346 1.25 17.69 -9.90
CA ALA A 346 0.48 17.39 -11.08
C ALA A 346 1.15 17.91 -12.36
N VAL A 347 0.96 17.19 -13.45
CA VAL A 347 1.51 17.57 -14.77
C VAL A 347 0.44 18.06 -15.74
N ARG A 348 -0.83 17.80 -15.44
CA ARG A 348 -1.95 18.27 -16.24
C ARG A 348 -3.25 18.33 -15.46
N ARG A 349 -4.22 19.09 -15.97
CA ARG A 349 -5.62 19.03 -15.54
C ARG A 349 -6.41 18.11 -16.48
N THR A 350 -7.32 17.32 -15.92
CA THR A 350 -8.19 16.40 -16.66
C THR A 350 -9.61 16.47 -16.14
N THR A 351 -10.58 16.24 -17.03
CA THR A 351 -11.98 16.10 -16.62
C THR A 351 -12.17 14.70 -16.09
N TRP A 352 -12.47 14.59 -14.81
CA TRP A 352 -12.75 13.34 -14.12
C TRP A 352 -14.23 13.27 -13.75
N ARG A 353 -14.76 12.05 -13.79
CA ARG A 353 -16.13 11.73 -13.42
C ARG A 353 -16.08 10.59 -12.40
N PRO A 354 -16.49 10.82 -11.15
CA PRO A 354 -16.60 9.76 -10.16
C PRO A 354 -17.54 8.64 -10.64
N LEU A 355 -17.22 7.39 -10.30
CA LEU A 355 -18.09 6.25 -10.60
C LEU A 355 -19.44 6.44 -9.88
N GLY A 356 -20.54 6.08 -10.55
CA GLY A 356 -21.90 6.22 -10.01
C GLY A 356 -22.45 7.66 -9.98
N ARG A 357 -21.68 8.69 -10.34
CA ARG A 357 -22.11 10.10 -10.33
C ARG A 357 -22.15 10.69 -11.73
N ARG A 358 -23.07 11.64 -11.99
CA ARG A 358 -23.15 12.35 -13.28
C ARG A 358 -22.24 13.58 -13.34
N ASP A 359 -21.86 14.08 -12.19
CA ASP A 359 -21.05 15.28 -12.01
C ASP A 359 -19.64 15.08 -12.57
N ARG A 360 -19.04 16.16 -13.06
CA ARG A 360 -17.67 16.18 -13.57
C ARG A 360 -16.87 17.21 -12.81
N ALA A 361 -15.63 16.86 -12.47
CA ALA A 361 -14.68 17.78 -11.87
C ALA A 361 -13.44 17.90 -12.77
N GLN A 362 -12.90 19.09 -12.86
CA GLN A 362 -11.61 19.33 -13.52
C GLN A 362 -10.54 19.26 -12.44
N VAL A 363 -9.71 18.21 -12.48
CA VAL A 363 -8.75 17.87 -11.42
C VAL A 363 -7.32 17.86 -11.95
N ALA A 364 -6.36 18.27 -11.13
CA ALA A 364 -4.93 18.21 -11.43
C ALA A 364 -4.38 16.81 -11.06
N VAL A 365 -3.63 16.17 -11.96
CA VAL A 365 -3.17 14.78 -11.77
C VAL A 365 -1.68 14.62 -12.10
N CYS A 366 -0.98 13.77 -11.34
CA CYS A 366 0.39 13.34 -11.62
C CYS A 366 0.45 12.43 -12.89
N PRO A 367 1.64 12.14 -13.43
CA PRO A 367 1.80 11.29 -14.61
C PRO A 367 1.15 9.90 -14.49
N GLU A 368 1.24 9.29 -13.31
CA GLU A 368 0.78 7.94 -13.00
C GLU A 368 -0.75 7.89 -12.95
N CYS A 369 -1.37 8.79 -12.17
CA CYS A 369 -2.83 8.94 -12.11
C CYS A 369 -3.40 9.32 -13.49
N ALA A 370 -2.68 10.17 -14.23
CA ALA A 370 -3.01 10.50 -15.61
C ALA A 370 -2.98 9.26 -16.54
N ALA A 371 -2.05 8.32 -16.33
CA ALA A 371 -1.97 7.07 -17.08
C ALA A 371 -3.08 6.10 -16.67
N ALA A 372 -3.35 5.95 -15.37
CA ALA A 372 -4.44 5.13 -14.85
C ALA A 372 -5.80 5.53 -15.44
N LEU A 373 -6.11 6.83 -15.41
CA LEU A 373 -7.37 7.34 -16.00
C LEU A 373 -7.46 7.07 -17.50
N ARG A 374 -6.37 7.21 -18.26
CA ARG A 374 -6.34 6.88 -19.70
C ARG A 374 -6.57 5.40 -19.95
N ALA A 375 -6.01 4.55 -19.10
CA ALA A 375 -6.20 3.10 -19.13
C ALA A 375 -7.54 2.65 -18.54
N ARG A 376 -8.43 3.59 -18.15
CA ARG A 376 -9.71 3.31 -17.48
C ARG A 376 -9.57 2.51 -16.18
N ARG A 377 -8.43 2.64 -15.48
CA ARG A 377 -8.20 2.09 -14.15
C ARG A 377 -8.47 3.15 -13.09
N ALA A 378 -8.88 2.71 -11.90
CA ALA A 378 -9.01 3.59 -10.74
C ALA A 378 -7.60 4.04 -10.30
N PRO A 379 -7.34 5.34 -10.17
CA PRO A 379 -6.12 5.81 -9.51
C PRO A 379 -6.12 5.41 -8.04
N GLU A 380 -4.93 5.25 -7.45
CA GLU A 380 -4.79 5.20 -5.99
C GLU A 380 -5.28 6.52 -5.39
N VAL A 381 -6.04 6.46 -4.29
CA VAL A 381 -6.67 7.62 -3.67
C VAL A 381 -6.36 7.69 -2.18
N LEU A 382 -5.94 8.86 -1.73
CA LEU A 382 -5.78 9.15 -0.30
C LEU A 382 -7.14 9.08 0.40
N THR A 383 -7.18 8.38 1.53
CA THR A 383 -8.41 8.19 2.30
C THR A 383 -8.44 9.08 3.54
N ASP A 384 -9.64 9.42 3.97
CA ASP A 384 -9.94 10.15 5.19
C ASP A 384 -11.09 9.44 5.94
N VAL A 385 -11.37 9.86 7.17
CA VAL A 385 -12.37 9.24 8.04
C VAL A 385 -13.71 9.94 7.90
N ALA A 386 -14.71 9.22 7.40
CA ALA A 386 -16.09 9.70 7.30
C ALA A 386 -16.85 9.67 8.65
N GLU A 387 -18.04 10.27 8.64
CA GLU A 387 -19.04 10.09 9.70
C GLU A 387 -19.30 8.61 9.98
N GLY A 388 -19.07 8.22 11.24
CA GLY A 388 -19.15 6.83 11.68
C GLY A 388 -17.84 6.04 11.62
N GLY A 389 -16.68 6.70 11.42
CA GLY A 389 -15.36 6.10 11.57
C GLY A 389 -14.90 5.21 10.40
N ARG A 390 -15.60 5.25 9.26
CA ARG A 390 -15.23 4.50 8.06
C ARG A 390 -14.19 5.26 7.24
N SER A 391 -13.17 4.55 6.76
CA SER A 391 -12.23 5.09 5.79
C SER A 391 -12.91 5.18 4.41
N VAL A 392 -12.85 6.37 3.80
CA VAL A 392 -13.40 6.68 2.47
C VAL A 392 -12.39 7.53 1.69
N PRO A 393 -12.45 7.59 0.36
CA PRO A 393 -11.72 8.60 -0.39
C PRO A 393 -11.90 10.00 0.20
N TYR A 394 -10.82 10.77 0.39
CA TYR A 394 -10.91 12.04 1.14
C TYR A 394 -11.95 13.00 0.55
N PHE A 395 -12.12 13.00 -0.79
CA PHE A 395 -13.09 13.84 -1.48
C PHE A 395 -14.56 13.39 -1.33
N GLU A 396 -14.81 12.26 -0.67
CA GLU A 396 -16.16 11.82 -0.28
C GLU A 396 -16.57 12.33 1.11
N VAL A 397 -15.63 12.88 1.89
CA VAL A 397 -15.95 13.60 3.13
C VAL A 397 -16.67 14.91 2.76
N ALA A 398 -17.66 15.30 3.56
CA ALA A 398 -18.37 16.56 3.35
C ALA A 398 -17.39 17.74 3.39
N GLY A 399 -17.48 18.66 2.41
CA GLY A 399 -16.53 19.75 2.27
C GLY A 399 -16.53 20.73 3.46
N GLU A 400 -17.65 20.85 4.16
CA GLU A 400 -17.78 21.62 5.41
C GLU A 400 -16.97 21.01 6.56
N ARG A 401 -16.66 19.71 6.46
CA ARG A 401 -15.95 18.91 7.45
C ARG A 401 -14.51 18.58 7.09
N SER A 402 -14.08 18.87 5.87
CA SER A 402 -12.71 18.68 5.44
C SER A 402 -12.35 19.73 4.40
N VAL A 403 -11.46 20.65 4.79
CA VAL A 403 -10.91 21.65 3.85
C VAL A 403 -10.21 20.98 2.67
N TRP A 404 -9.66 19.78 2.87
CA TRP A 404 -9.02 19.00 1.83
C TRP A 404 -10.03 18.45 0.83
N ALA A 405 -11.15 17.91 1.31
CA ALA A 405 -12.25 17.48 0.45
C ALA A 405 -12.82 18.65 -0.37
N ALA A 406 -13.00 19.82 0.26
CA ALA A 406 -13.53 21.01 -0.38
C ALA A 406 -12.60 21.61 -1.46
N THR A 407 -11.28 21.50 -1.28
CA THR A 407 -10.28 22.14 -2.15
C THR A 407 -9.57 21.17 -3.09
N GLY A 408 -9.66 19.86 -2.84
CA GLY A 408 -8.88 18.84 -3.53
C GLY A 408 -7.37 19.10 -3.45
N TYR A 409 -6.88 19.56 -2.29
CA TYR A 409 -5.49 19.98 -2.10
C TYR A 409 -5.04 21.05 -3.13
N GLY A 410 -5.93 21.97 -3.47
CA GLY A 410 -5.69 23.05 -4.44
C GLY A 410 -6.18 22.75 -5.86
N SER A 411 -6.44 21.47 -6.17
CA SER A 411 -6.93 21.03 -7.47
C SER A 411 -8.28 21.65 -7.85
N LEU A 412 -9.18 21.84 -6.89
CA LEU A 412 -10.53 22.35 -7.12
C LEU A 412 -10.66 23.88 -6.96
N LEU A 413 -9.59 24.55 -6.50
CA LEU A 413 -9.59 26.01 -6.35
C LEU A 413 -9.70 26.73 -7.70
N ARG A 414 -10.35 27.90 -7.67
CA ARG A 414 -10.65 28.73 -8.85
C ARG A 414 -10.47 30.20 -8.52
N GLY A 415 -10.12 30.98 -9.54
CA GLY A 415 -9.90 32.43 -9.39
C GLY A 415 -8.72 32.71 -8.45
N GLY A 416 -8.74 33.84 -7.75
CA GLY A 416 -7.69 34.22 -6.81
C GLY A 416 -7.79 33.55 -5.44
N ASP A 417 -8.50 32.42 -5.30
CA ASP A 417 -8.60 31.63 -4.06
C ASP A 417 -7.36 30.74 -3.86
N SER A 418 -6.99 30.44 -2.61
CA SER A 418 -5.74 29.73 -2.28
C SER A 418 -5.91 28.85 -1.04
N LEU A 419 -5.08 27.83 -0.86
CA LEU A 419 -5.11 26.99 0.34
C LEU A 419 -4.76 27.81 1.58
N ALA A 420 -3.73 28.65 1.49
CA ALA A 420 -3.31 29.53 2.58
C ALA A 420 -4.48 30.39 3.07
N ARG A 421 -5.26 30.98 2.14
CA ARG A 421 -6.44 31.79 2.50
C ARG A 421 -7.54 30.96 3.17
N ARG A 422 -7.80 29.74 2.69
CA ARG A 422 -8.80 28.83 3.28
C ARG A 422 -8.46 28.48 4.73
N VAL A 423 -7.20 28.17 4.98
CA VAL A 423 -6.69 27.90 6.34
C VAL A 423 -6.76 29.16 7.20
N ALA A 424 -6.29 30.31 6.70
CA ALA A 424 -6.32 31.58 7.44
C ALA A 424 -7.74 32.03 7.82
N ARG A 425 -8.76 31.69 7.04
CA ARG A 425 -10.19 31.90 7.36
C ARG A 425 -10.72 30.96 8.46
N GLY A 426 -9.90 30.02 8.91
CA GLY A 426 -10.26 29.01 9.91
C GLY A 426 -11.09 27.86 9.36
N ASP A 427 -11.09 27.60 8.04
CA ASP A 427 -11.81 26.44 7.48
C ASP A 427 -11.25 25.12 8.04
N PHE A 428 -9.93 25.04 8.19
CA PHE A 428 -9.27 23.89 8.80
C PHE A 428 -9.62 23.75 10.29
N THR A 429 -9.47 24.82 11.08
CA THR A 429 -9.71 24.75 12.53
C THR A 429 -11.18 24.46 12.87
N ARG A 430 -12.14 24.97 12.09
CA ARG A 430 -13.57 24.58 12.23
C ARG A 430 -13.80 23.11 11.93
N SER A 431 -13.10 22.55 10.94
CA SER A 431 -13.21 21.13 10.58
C SER A 431 -12.63 20.19 11.66
N VAL A 432 -11.68 20.69 12.45
CA VAL A 432 -11.10 19.99 13.61
C VAL A 432 -11.96 20.17 14.87
N GLY A 433 -12.45 21.38 15.13
CA GLY A 433 -13.21 21.73 16.34
C GLY A 433 -14.67 21.31 16.35
N GLY A 434 -15.26 20.95 15.20
CA GLY A 434 -16.66 20.52 15.10
C GLY A 434 -16.97 19.16 15.74
N GLU A 435 -15.96 18.35 16.06
CA GLU A 435 -16.15 17.02 16.69
C GLU A 435 -16.42 17.08 18.20
N SER A 436 -16.14 18.21 18.88
CA SER A 436 -16.32 18.36 20.33
C SER A 436 -17.66 18.99 20.75
N GLY A 437 -18.53 19.36 19.80
CA GLY A 437 -19.78 20.09 20.07
C GLY A 437 -21.06 19.25 20.11
N GLN A 438 -20.98 17.92 20.05
CA GLN A 438 -22.15 17.04 19.93
C GLN A 438 -22.17 15.97 21.03
N SER A 439 -22.02 16.43 22.27
CA SER A 439 -22.34 15.68 23.49
C SER A 439 -22.94 16.66 24.49
N GLY A 440 -24.20 17.04 24.23
CA GLY A 440 -25.03 17.86 25.10
C GLY A 440 -26.48 17.37 25.05
#